data_AF-A0AAC9VBV7-F1
#
_entry.id   AF-A0AAC9VBV7-F1
#
_cell.length_a   1.000
_cell.length_b   1.000
_cell.length_c   1.000
_cell.angle_alpha   90.00
_cell.angle_beta   90.00
_cell.angle_gamma   90.00
#
_symmetry.space_group_name_H-M   'P 1'
#
loop_
_entity.id
_entity.type
_entity.pdbx_description
1 polymer ?
#
loop_
_entity_poly.entity_id
_entity_poly.type
_entity_poly.pdbx_seq_one_letter_code
_entity_poly.pdbx_strand_id
1 'polypeptide(L)'
;MGRMLSVELLKIRRKLLWLLAALGPIGVIGLQAVNYGLRYDYLMKLHADDPWGGLLLQAGSLMLPALFIGLALVASMSAGIEHQAGAWKQLLALPVTRLQVFAGKVLLSLLLLLASCTLLLLLTLGMGLLLGFEPQVPWADIVSQSYLPYLAALPFIALQSWLSIVMANQALPLTVGTLGMVFSMFSVLMPQWMPWSWPDRAVRSADALQAAGSGLALGVLVLLIGYAHFARKDVS
;
A
#
# COMPACT_ATOMS: atom_id res chain seq x y z
N MET A 1 12.01 -16.42 -11.70
CA MET A 1 11.14 -15.52 -10.90
C MET A 1 9.69 -15.99 -10.83
N GLY A 2 9.02 -16.24 -11.96
CA GLY A 2 7.60 -16.66 -11.97
C GLY A 2 7.26 -17.84 -11.04
N ARG A 3 8.09 -18.90 -11.02
CA ARG A 3 7.89 -20.05 -10.12
C ARG A 3 7.89 -19.67 -8.62
N MET A 4 8.80 -18.78 -8.20
CA MET A 4 8.87 -18.33 -6.80
C MET A 4 7.62 -17.53 -6.42
N LEU A 5 7.15 -16.67 -7.34
CA LEU A 5 5.94 -15.89 -7.13
C LEU A 5 4.69 -16.77 -7.04
N SER A 6 4.60 -17.82 -7.87
CA SER A 6 3.53 -18.82 -7.76
C SER A 6 3.53 -19.53 -6.41
N VAL A 7 4.70 -19.86 -5.86
CA VAL A 7 4.83 -20.47 -4.54
C VAL A 7 4.31 -19.52 -3.45
N GLU A 8 4.69 -18.24 -3.49
CA GLU A 8 4.19 -17.24 -2.54
C GLU A 8 2.66 -17.05 -2.65
N LEU A 9 2.12 -17.00 -3.88
CA LEU A 9 0.67 -16.91 -4.11
C LEU A 9 -0.09 -18.12 -3.54
N LEU A 10 0.47 -19.32 -3.66
CA LEU A 10 -0.13 -20.53 -3.10
C LEU A 10 -0.13 -20.52 -1.57
N LYS A 11 0.93 -19.99 -0.93
CA LYS A 11 1.00 -19.86 0.53
C LYS A 11 -0.08 -18.92 1.08
N ILE A 12 -0.32 -17.79 0.41
CA ILE A 12 -1.30 -16.81 0.89
C ILE A 12 -2.76 -17.21 0.62
N ARG A 13 -3.00 -18.11 -0.36
CA ARG A 13 -4.36 -18.55 -0.74
C ARG A 13 -5.17 -19.08 0.45
N ARG A 14 -4.50 -19.79 1.36
CA ARG A 14 -5.11 -20.38 2.58
C ARG A 14 -5.13 -19.44 3.79
N LYS A 15 -4.44 -18.30 3.72
CA LYS A 15 -4.26 -17.35 4.83
C LYS A 15 -5.10 -16.08 4.67
N LEU A 16 -5.99 -16.02 3.68
CA LEU A 16 -6.90 -14.90 3.41
C LEU A 16 -6.18 -13.54 3.25
N LEU A 17 -4.89 -13.54 2.90
CA LEU A 17 -4.12 -12.29 2.74
C LEU A 17 -4.69 -11.39 1.64
N TRP A 18 -5.26 -12.00 0.61
CA TRP A 18 -5.96 -11.29 -0.46
C TRP A 18 -7.23 -10.59 0.04
N LEU A 19 -7.96 -11.16 1.02
CA LEU A 19 -9.08 -10.49 1.67
C LEU A 19 -8.60 -9.31 2.51
N LEU A 20 -7.52 -9.48 3.27
CA LEU A 20 -6.93 -8.39 4.06
C LEU A 20 -6.49 -7.23 3.18
N ALA A 21 -5.89 -7.52 2.02
CA ALA A 21 -5.54 -6.52 1.03
C ALA A 21 -6.79 -5.82 0.46
N ALA A 22 -7.90 -6.53 0.27
CA ALA A 22 -9.16 -5.96 -0.19
C ALA A 22 -9.91 -5.15 0.89
N LEU A 23 -9.72 -5.45 2.18
CA LEU A 23 -10.38 -4.74 3.28
C LEU A 23 -10.01 -3.26 3.33
N GLY A 24 -8.78 -2.88 2.95
CA GLY A 24 -8.36 -1.48 2.87
C GLY A 24 -9.28 -0.64 1.97
N PRO A 25 -9.32 -0.88 0.65
CA PRO A 25 -10.17 -0.12 -0.27
C PRO A 25 -11.68 -0.28 0.00
N ILE A 26 -12.13 -1.46 0.43
CA ILE A 26 -13.53 -1.67 0.85
C ILE A 26 -13.86 -0.80 2.07
N GLY A 27 -12.96 -0.74 3.06
CA GLY A 27 -13.14 0.09 4.24
C GLY A 27 -13.15 1.58 3.92
N VAL A 28 -12.24 2.04 3.05
CA VAL A 28 -12.21 3.43 2.57
C VAL A 28 -13.56 3.81 1.94
N ILE A 29 -14.03 3.04 0.97
CA ILE A 29 -15.28 3.35 0.26
C ILE A 29 -16.52 3.09 1.11
N GLY A 30 -16.49 2.09 2.00
CA GLY A 30 -17.56 1.86 2.97
C GLY A 30 -17.74 3.04 3.92
N LEU A 31 -16.64 3.61 4.44
CA LEU A 31 -16.67 4.82 5.25
C LEU A 31 -17.17 6.02 4.45
N GLN A 32 -16.76 6.15 3.19
CA GLN A 32 -17.29 7.21 2.32
C GLN A 32 -18.78 7.02 2.03
N ALA A 33 -19.25 5.80 1.79
CA ALA A 33 -20.66 5.51 1.58
C ALA A 33 -21.51 5.90 2.81
N VAL A 34 -21.02 5.62 4.03
CA VAL A 34 -21.67 6.09 5.26
C VAL A 34 -21.65 7.62 5.35
N ASN A 35 -20.52 8.25 5.04
CA ASN A 35 -20.37 9.70 5.09
C ASN A 35 -21.31 10.43 4.11
N TYR A 36 -21.34 10.00 2.84
CA TYR A 36 -22.28 10.51 1.84
C TYR A 36 -23.72 10.13 2.14
N GLY A 37 -23.99 8.95 2.71
CA GLY A 37 -25.33 8.55 3.12
C GLY A 37 -25.91 9.41 4.25
N LEU A 38 -25.08 9.86 5.19
CA LEU A 38 -25.51 10.69 6.32
C LEU A 38 -25.48 12.20 6.03
N ARG A 39 -24.60 12.65 5.11
CA ARG A 39 -24.31 14.08 4.89
C ARG A 39 -24.40 14.50 3.43
N TYR A 40 -25.19 13.79 2.62
CA TYR A 40 -25.29 13.99 1.18
C TYR A 40 -25.48 15.47 0.80
N ASP A 41 -26.55 16.10 1.29
CA ASP A 41 -26.89 17.48 0.94
C ASP A 41 -25.80 18.48 1.32
N TYR A 42 -25.14 18.24 2.45
CA TYR A 42 -24.02 19.08 2.91
C TYR A 42 -22.81 18.93 1.98
N LEU A 43 -22.44 17.70 1.64
CA LEU A 43 -21.27 17.42 0.81
C LEU A 43 -21.47 17.88 -0.63
N MET A 44 -22.68 17.72 -1.17
CA MET A 44 -23.04 18.20 -2.51
C MET A 44 -23.11 19.72 -2.59
N LYS A 45 -23.46 20.42 -1.51
CA LYS A 45 -23.35 21.89 -1.45
C LYS A 45 -21.90 22.35 -1.30
N LEU A 46 -21.11 21.63 -0.50
CA LEU A 46 -19.71 21.97 -0.24
C LEU A 46 -18.84 21.81 -1.50
N HIS A 47 -19.13 20.80 -2.32
CA HIS A 47 -18.40 20.50 -3.55
C HIS A 47 -19.31 20.66 -4.77
N ALA A 48 -20.19 21.66 -4.76
CA ALA A 48 -21.14 21.88 -5.85
C ALA A 48 -20.44 22.08 -7.20
N ASP A 49 -19.29 22.73 -7.19
CA ASP A 49 -18.50 23.00 -8.40
C ASP A 49 -17.71 21.78 -8.90
N ASP A 50 -17.37 20.84 -8.00
CA ASP A 50 -16.62 19.62 -8.34
C ASP A 50 -16.92 18.44 -7.39
N PRO A 51 -18.06 17.74 -7.60
CA PRO A 51 -18.44 16.60 -6.77
C PRO A 51 -17.43 15.44 -6.81
N TRP A 52 -16.78 15.25 -7.96
CA TRP A 52 -15.76 14.21 -8.14
C TRP A 52 -14.50 14.52 -7.34
N GLY A 53 -14.00 15.76 -7.42
CA GLY A 53 -12.86 16.21 -6.61
C GLY A 53 -13.13 16.10 -5.12
N GLY A 54 -14.35 16.40 -4.67
CA GLY A 54 -14.77 16.19 -3.28
C GLY A 54 -14.69 14.73 -2.83
N LEU A 55 -15.20 13.79 -3.64
CA LEU A 55 -15.12 12.36 -3.36
C LEU A 55 -13.67 11.89 -3.34
N LEU A 56 -12.88 12.30 -4.32
CA LEU A 56 -11.49 11.93 -4.45
C LEU A 56 -10.63 12.44 -3.29
N LEU A 57 -10.82 13.69 -2.87
CA LEU A 57 -10.14 14.27 -1.71
C LEU A 57 -10.44 13.47 -0.43
N GLN A 58 -11.72 13.14 -0.21
CA GLN A 58 -12.13 12.38 0.96
C GLN A 58 -11.62 10.93 0.91
N ALA A 59 -11.74 10.25 -0.24
CA ALA A 59 -11.23 8.89 -0.42
C ALA A 59 -9.70 8.84 -0.28
N GLY A 60 -8.98 9.78 -0.90
CA GLY A 60 -7.53 9.91 -0.84
C GLY A 60 -7.02 10.15 0.59
N SER A 61 -7.74 10.92 1.40
CA SER A 61 -7.38 11.13 2.81
C SER A 61 -7.43 9.84 3.66
N LEU A 62 -8.37 8.93 3.35
CA LEU A 62 -8.49 7.64 4.03
C LEU A 62 -7.61 6.55 3.38
N MET A 63 -7.28 6.71 2.10
CA MET A 63 -6.42 5.79 1.36
C MET A 63 -5.04 5.68 2.01
N LEU A 64 -4.44 6.78 2.46
CA LEU A 64 -3.11 6.77 3.07
C LEU A 64 -3.01 5.86 4.30
N PRO A 65 -3.78 6.06 5.37
CA PRO A 65 -3.73 5.17 6.52
C PRO A 65 -4.09 3.72 6.13
N ALA A 66 -5.05 3.52 5.22
CA ALA A 66 -5.39 2.19 4.72
C ALA A 66 -4.22 1.50 3.97
N LEU A 67 -3.46 2.25 3.19
CA LEU A 67 -2.28 1.76 2.47
C LEU A 67 -1.15 1.40 3.44
N PHE A 68 -0.90 2.23 4.45
CA PHE A 68 0.17 2.00 5.43
C PHE A 68 -0.11 0.82 6.37
N ILE A 69 -1.37 0.62 6.78
CA ILE A 69 -1.72 -0.60 7.52
C ILE A 69 -1.73 -1.83 6.60
N GLY A 70 -2.18 -1.67 5.35
CA GLY A 70 -2.17 -2.71 4.34
C GLY A 70 -0.76 -3.24 4.06
N LEU A 71 0.21 -2.35 3.84
CA LEU A 71 1.61 -2.76 3.64
C LEU A 71 2.17 -3.43 4.90
N ALA A 72 1.80 -2.96 6.10
CA ALA A 72 2.27 -3.54 7.36
C ALA A 72 1.82 -4.99 7.53
N LEU A 73 0.53 -5.22 7.31
CA LEU A 73 -0.10 -6.53 7.42
C LEU A 73 0.39 -7.48 6.33
N VAL A 74 0.39 -7.05 5.07
CA VAL A 74 0.79 -7.91 3.93
C VAL A 74 2.25 -8.35 4.07
N ALA A 75 3.17 -7.42 4.35
CA ALA A 75 4.58 -7.75 4.52
C ALA A 75 4.82 -8.63 5.76
N SER A 76 4.23 -8.29 6.91
CA SER A 76 4.45 -9.03 8.15
C SER A 76 3.85 -10.43 8.10
N MET A 77 2.63 -10.58 7.61
CA MET A 77 2.02 -11.89 7.53
C MET A 77 2.67 -12.77 6.46
N SER A 78 3.08 -12.19 5.32
CA SER A 78 3.74 -12.97 4.27
C SER A 78 5.09 -13.53 4.70
N ALA A 79 5.90 -12.77 5.46
CA ALA A 79 7.15 -13.28 6.03
C ALA A 79 6.92 -14.11 7.31
N GLY A 80 5.86 -13.81 8.06
CA GLY A 80 5.47 -14.52 9.27
C GLY A 80 5.17 -15.99 9.03
N ILE A 81 4.73 -16.38 7.84
CA ILE A 81 4.50 -17.78 7.46
C ILE A 81 5.79 -18.61 7.65
N GLU A 82 6.94 -18.12 7.18
CA GLU A 82 8.20 -18.82 7.30
C GLU A 82 8.79 -18.74 8.71
N HIS A 83 8.64 -17.61 9.39
CA HIS A 83 9.11 -17.45 10.77
C HIS A 83 8.38 -18.37 11.74
N GLN A 84 7.05 -18.45 11.64
CA GLN A 84 6.23 -19.32 12.49
C GLN A 84 6.46 -20.80 12.20
N ALA A 85 6.74 -21.16 10.95
CA ALA A 85 7.02 -22.54 10.56
C ALA A 85 8.48 -22.97 10.77
N GLY A 86 9.37 -22.05 11.17
CA GLY A 86 10.83 -22.31 11.19
C GLY A 86 11.39 -22.69 9.81
N ALA A 87 10.69 -22.32 8.74
CA ALA A 87 10.90 -22.87 7.40
C ALA A 87 12.02 -22.17 6.61
N TRP A 88 12.63 -21.10 7.16
CA TRP A 88 13.66 -20.33 6.46
C TRP A 88 14.88 -21.17 6.05
N LYS A 89 15.33 -22.10 6.92
CA LYS A 89 16.45 -23.01 6.60
C LYS A 89 16.09 -23.97 5.47
N GLN A 90 14.91 -24.57 5.53
CA GLN A 90 14.41 -25.48 4.50
C GLN A 90 14.26 -24.75 3.16
N LEU A 91 13.71 -23.53 3.20
CA LEU A 91 13.51 -22.70 2.02
C LEU A 91 14.83 -22.32 1.36
N LEU A 92 15.87 -22.01 2.14
CA LEU A 92 17.20 -21.70 1.63
C LEU A 92 18.06 -22.92 1.26
N ALA A 93 17.64 -24.12 1.66
CA ALA A 93 18.24 -25.37 1.20
C ALA A 93 17.72 -25.80 -0.18
N LEU A 94 16.57 -25.27 -0.63
CA LEU A 94 16.08 -25.45 -1.99
C LEU A 94 17.02 -24.76 -2.99
N PRO A 95 17.03 -25.16 -4.27
CA PRO A 95 17.84 -24.55 -5.32
C PRO A 95 17.27 -23.18 -5.75
N VAL A 96 17.11 -22.26 -4.79
CA VAL A 96 16.63 -20.89 -4.96
C VAL A 96 17.66 -19.93 -4.39
N THR A 97 17.87 -18.80 -5.07
CA THR A 97 18.82 -17.80 -4.57
C THR A 97 18.15 -16.91 -3.51
N ARG A 98 18.93 -16.39 -2.56
CA ARG A 98 18.44 -15.41 -1.56
C ARG A 98 17.76 -14.20 -2.22
N LEU A 99 18.24 -13.77 -3.39
CA LEU A 99 17.60 -12.71 -4.17
C LEU A 99 16.21 -13.11 -4.63
N GLN A 100 16.03 -14.32 -5.16
CA GLN A 100 14.72 -14.81 -5.59
C GLN A 100 13.73 -14.86 -4.42
N VAL A 101 14.19 -15.26 -3.24
CA VAL A 101 13.36 -15.29 -2.03
C VAL A 101 12.94 -13.90 -1.60
N PHE A 102 13.90 -12.99 -1.45
CA PHE A 102 13.65 -11.61 -1.03
C PHE A 102 12.74 -10.90 -2.03
N ALA A 103 13.11 -10.92 -3.31
CA ALA A 103 12.35 -10.26 -4.36
C ALA A 103 10.99 -10.93 -4.59
N GLY A 104 10.84 -12.23 -4.37
CA GLY A 104 9.54 -12.91 -4.40
C GLY A 104 8.55 -12.35 -3.38
N LYS A 105 9.01 -12.12 -2.13
CA LYS A 105 8.17 -11.55 -1.06
C LYS A 105 7.84 -10.07 -1.28
N VAL A 106 8.82 -9.30 -1.73
CA VAL A 106 8.61 -7.90 -2.11
C VAL A 106 7.62 -7.81 -3.27
N LEU A 107 7.81 -8.59 -4.34
CA LEU A 107 6.89 -8.60 -5.50
C LEU A 107 5.48 -9.03 -5.10
N LEU A 108 5.33 -10.02 -4.21
CA LEU A 108 4.01 -10.39 -3.69
C LEU A 108 3.34 -9.21 -3.00
N SER A 109 4.06 -8.50 -2.15
CA SER A 109 3.55 -7.33 -1.41
C SER A 109 3.16 -6.21 -2.38
N LEU A 110 4.01 -5.92 -3.38
CA LEU A 110 3.74 -4.94 -4.42
C LEU A 110 2.48 -5.30 -5.23
N LEU A 111 2.34 -6.55 -5.67
CA LEU A 111 1.18 -6.98 -6.46
C LEU A 111 -0.13 -6.94 -5.66
N LEU A 112 -0.11 -7.36 -4.39
CA LEU A 112 -1.30 -7.30 -3.54
C LEU A 112 -1.74 -5.85 -3.29
N LEU A 113 -0.80 -4.96 -2.99
CA LEU A 113 -1.10 -3.54 -2.78
C LEU A 113 -1.53 -2.85 -4.09
N LEU A 114 -0.93 -3.21 -5.23
CA LEU A 114 -1.38 -2.74 -6.54
C LEU A 114 -2.81 -3.20 -6.84
N ALA A 115 -3.15 -4.45 -6.51
CA ALA A 115 -4.52 -4.95 -6.63
C ALA A 115 -5.48 -4.18 -5.71
N SER A 116 -5.08 -3.83 -4.48
CA SER A 116 -5.85 -2.96 -3.59
C SER A 116 -6.08 -1.57 -4.18
N CYS A 117 -5.08 -0.98 -4.83
CA CYS A 117 -5.20 0.32 -5.50
C CYS A 117 -6.16 0.25 -6.69
N THR A 118 -6.06 -0.80 -7.51
CA THR A 118 -7.01 -1.03 -8.62
C THR A 118 -8.43 -1.26 -8.09
N LEU A 119 -8.58 -1.98 -6.97
CA LEU A 119 -9.90 -2.15 -6.36
C LEU A 119 -10.45 -0.82 -5.82
N LEU A 120 -9.61 0.03 -5.20
CA LEU A 120 -10.00 1.37 -4.78
C LEU A 120 -10.49 2.20 -5.95
N LEU A 121 -9.78 2.18 -7.07
CA LEU A 121 -10.15 2.85 -8.31
C LEU A 121 -11.56 2.47 -8.76
N LEU A 122 -11.81 1.15 -8.87
CA LEU A 122 -13.10 0.62 -9.32
C LEU A 122 -14.24 0.97 -8.36
N LEU A 123 -13.99 0.89 -7.05
CA LEU A 123 -14.99 1.21 -6.03
C LEU A 123 -15.28 2.72 -5.97
N THR A 124 -14.25 3.57 -6.13
CA THR A 124 -14.42 5.03 -6.18
C THR A 124 -15.22 5.45 -7.41
N LEU A 125 -14.89 4.90 -8.57
CA LEU A 125 -15.64 5.09 -9.81
C LEU A 125 -17.10 4.65 -9.64
N GLY A 126 -17.31 3.43 -9.13
CA GLY A 126 -18.64 2.90 -8.88
C GLY A 126 -19.46 3.77 -7.92
N MET A 127 -18.83 4.27 -6.85
CA MET A 127 -19.49 5.16 -5.90
C MET A 127 -19.90 6.50 -6.53
N GLY A 128 -19.01 7.16 -7.28
CA GLY A 128 -19.35 8.42 -7.94
C GLY A 128 -20.49 8.27 -8.96
N LEU A 129 -20.51 7.15 -9.70
CA LEU A 129 -21.62 6.83 -10.62
C LEU A 129 -22.94 6.56 -9.88
N LEU A 130 -22.90 5.84 -8.75
CA LEU A 130 -24.10 5.57 -7.93
C LEU A 130 -24.67 6.85 -7.30
N LEU A 131 -23.83 7.83 -6.98
CA LEU A 131 -24.25 9.13 -6.45
C LEU A 131 -24.74 10.09 -7.55
N GLY A 132 -24.67 9.70 -8.82
CA GLY A 132 -25.19 10.50 -9.93
C GLY A 132 -24.36 11.75 -10.22
N PHE A 133 -23.05 11.72 -9.99
CA PHE A 133 -22.17 12.83 -10.33
C PHE A 133 -22.19 13.14 -11.84
N GLU A 134 -21.92 14.41 -12.17
CA GLU A 134 -22.00 14.96 -13.53
C GLU A 134 -21.25 14.13 -14.59
N PRO A 135 -21.69 14.19 -15.87
CA PRO A 135 -21.37 13.17 -16.87
C PRO A 135 -19.91 13.11 -17.34
N GLN A 136 -19.05 14.04 -16.93
CA GLN A 136 -17.62 14.02 -17.26
C GLN A 136 -16.79 13.44 -16.11
N VAL A 137 -16.57 12.11 -16.18
CA VAL A 137 -15.71 11.41 -15.22
C VAL A 137 -14.25 11.87 -15.37
N PRO A 138 -13.59 12.33 -14.29
CA PRO A 138 -12.19 12.76 -14.33
C PRO A 138 -11.24 11.54 -14.26
N TRP A 139 -11.16 10.79 -15.36
CA TRP A 139 -10.36 9.56 -15.45
C TRP A 139 -8.90 9.76 -15.04
N ALA A 140 -8.30 10.88 -15.44
CA ALA A 140 -6.91 11.19 -15.11
C ALA A 140 -6.71 11.31 -13.59
N ASP A 141 -7.61 11.99 -12.89
CA ASP A 141 -7.51 12.22 -11.45
C ASP A 141 -7.81 10.96 -10.64
N ILE A 142 -8.78 10.15 -11.08
CA ILE A 142 -9.07 8.87 -10.46
C ILE A 142 -7.87 7.92 -10.57
N VAL A 143 -7.26 7.83 -11.76
CA VAL A 143 -6.08 6.98 -12.01
C VAL A 143 -4.87 7.51 -11.23
N SER A 144 -4.62 8.81 -11.27
CA SER A 144 -3.47 9.43 -10.61
C SER A 144 -3.54 9.24 -9.10
N GLN A 145 -4.68 9.51 -8.47
CA GLN A 145 -4.86 9.34 -7.02
C GLN A 145 -4.84 7.87 -6.59
N SER A 146 -5.18 6.93 -7.47
CA SER A 146 -5.13 5.50 -7.14
C SER A 146 -3.70 4.96 -7.17
N TYR A 147 -2.84 5.41 -8.09
CA TYR A 147 -1.53 4.79 -8.32
C TYR A 147 -0.32 5.64 -7.90
N LEU A 148 -0.37 6.97 -8.00
CA LEU A 148 0.77 7.81 -7.63
C LEU A 148 1.10 7.75 -6.13
N PRO A 149 0.13 7.73 -5.20
CA PRO A 149 0.43 7.55 -3.78
C PRO A 149 1.07 6.20 -3.46
N TYR A 150 0.68 5.16 -4.20
CA TYR A 150 1.29 3.83 -4.11
C TYR A 150 2.78 3.86 -4.54
N LEU A 151 3.09 4.53 -5.65
CA LEU A 151 4.48 4.71 -6.10
C LEU A 151 5.29 5.57 -5.12
N ALA A 152 4.68 6.64 -4.60
CA ALA A 152 5.29 7.48 -3.57
C ALA A 152 5.57 6.71 -2.27
N ALA A 153 4.76 5.68 -1.97
CA ALA A 153 4.89 4.85 -0.77
C ALA A 153 5.87 3.66 -0.91
N LEU A 154 6.51 3.47 -2.07
CA LEU A 154 7.47 2.38 -2.29
C LEU A 154 8.62 2.29 -1.27
N PRO A 155 9.19 3.40 -0.73
CA PRO A 155 10.19 3.31 0.33
C PRO A 155 9.67 2.57 1.57
N PHE A 156 8.40 2.79 1.91
CA PHE A 156 7.76 2.15 3.06
C PHE A 156 7.42 0.70 2.79
N ILE A 157 6.97 0.37 1.58
CA ILE A 157 6.74 -1.03 1.19
C ILE A 157 8.05 -1.81 1.24
N ALA A 158 9.13 -1.24 0.70
CA ALA A 158 10.47 -1.82 0.72
C ALA A 158 10.99 -2.01 2.14
N LEU A 159 10.91 -0.96 2.97
CA LEU A 159 11.34 -0.98 4.37
C LEU A 159 10.55 -2.04 5.15
N GLN A 160 9.24 -2.07 4.99
CA GLN A 160 8.38 -2.99 5.70
C GLN A 160 8.65 -4.44 5.30
N SER A 161 8.73 -4.74 4.00
CA SER A 161 9.10 -6.09 3.53
C SER A 161 10.46 -6.51 4.06
N TRP A 162 11.44 -5.59 4.07
CA TRP A 162 12.77 -5.87 4.59
C TRP A 162 12.74 -6.21 6.09
N LEU A 163 12.08 -5.38 6.91
CA LEU A 163 11.94 -5.63 8.35
C LEU A 163 11.21 -6.95 8.62
N SER A 164 10.10 -7.21 7.93
CA SER A 164 9.33 -8.45 8.10
C SER A 164 10.13 -9.71 7.77
N ILE A 165 10.99 -9.66 6.75
CA ILE A 165 11.88 -10.76 6.39
C ILE A 165 12.95 -10.98 7.46
N VAL A 166 13.57 -9.90 7.94
CA VAL A 166 14.74 -9.97 8.83
C VAL A 166 14.36 -10.27 10.28
N MET A 167 13.23 -9.77 10.76
CA MET A 167 12.82 -9.88 12.17
C MET A 167 11.99 -11.15 12.39
N ALA A 168 12.46 -12.05 13.27
CA ALA A 168 11.71 -13.25 13.63
C ALA A 168 10.42 -12.93 14.41
N ASN A 169 10.50 -11.94 15.30
CA ASN A 169 9.32 -11.44 16.01
C ASN A 169 8.50 -10.51 15.11
N GLN A 170 7.38 -11.01 14.60
CA GLN A 170 6.47 -10.26 13.72
C GLN A 170 5.77 -9.07 14.39
N ALA A 171 5.74 -9.01 15.73
CA ALA A 171 5.19 -7.85 16.42
C ALA A 171 6.00 -6.58 16.10
N LEU A 172 7.32 -6.68 15.92
CA LEU A 172 8.18 -5.51 15.70
C LEU A 172 7.95 -4.85 14.33
N PRO A 173 8.00 -5.57 13.19
CA PRO A 173 7.62 -5.00 11.90
C PRO A 173 6.20 -4.44 11.92
N LEU A 174 5.25 -5.13 12.55
CA LEU A 174 3.87 -4.67 12.62
C LEU A 174 3.76 -3.34 13.39
N THR A 175 4.44 -3.20 14.53
CA THR A 175 4.48 -1.93 15.28
C THR A 175 5.06 -0.80 14.43
N VAL A 176 6.17 -1.04 13.71
CA VAL A 176 6.77 -0.03 12.82
C VAL A 176 5.79 0.40 11.73
N GLY A 177 5.10 -0.55 11.11
CA GLY A 177 4.08 -0.27 10.10
C GLY A 177 2.88 0.51 10.66
N THR A 178 2.41 0.16 11.84
CA THR A 178 1.33 0.88 12.53
C THR A 178 1.73 2.31 12.90
N LEU A 179 2.96 2.53 13.38
CA LEU A 179 3.48 3.88 13.58
C LEU A 179 3.55 4.65 12.27
N GLY A 180 3.95 3.99 11.18
CA GLY A 180 3.94 4.58 9.84
C GLY A 180 2.56 5.02 9.38
N MET A 181 1.51 4.25 9.70
CA MET A 181 0.12 4.64 9.48
C MET A 181 -0.26 5.87 10.31
N VAL A 182 0.11 5.93 11.59
CA VAL A 182 -0.17 7.11 12.42
C VAL A 182 0.52 8.34 11.84
N PHE A 183 1.79 8.22 11.44
CA PHE A 183 2.52 9.32 10.82
C PHE A 183 1.94 9.76 9.48
N SER A 184 1.37 8.84 8.68
CA SER A 184 0.75 9.19 7.41
C SER A 184 -0.49 10.08 7.59
N MET A 185 -1.18 10.00 8.74
CA MET A 185 -2.28 10.89 9.08
C MET A 185 -1.83 12.34 9.34
N PHE A 186 -0.57 12.56 9.71
CA PHE A 186 0.02 13.88 9.94
C PHE A 186 0.91 14.35 8.79
N SER A 187 0.93 13.61 7.67
CA SER A 187 1.78 13.87 6.51
C SER A 187 1.65 15.28 5.92
N VAL A 188 0.45 15.87 5.97
CA VAL A 188 0.16 17.24 5.53
C VAL A 188 0.99 18.29 6.28
N LEU A 189 1.34 18.02 7.55
CA LEU A 189 2.13 18.93 8.39
C LEU A 189 3.64 18.76 8.20
N MET A 190 4.07 17.74 7.44
CA MET A 190 5.47 17.38 7.32
C MET A 190 6.16 18.19 6.20
N PRO A 191 7.45 18.51 6.36
CA PRO A 191 8.22 19.16 5.30
C PRO A 191 8.25 18.35 4.01
N GLN A 192 8.27 19.05 2.88
CA GLN A 192 8.26 18.46 1.53
C GLN A 192 9.41 17.49 1.23
N TRP A 193 10.57 17.67 1.87
CA TRP A 193 11.73 16.79 1.70
C TRP A 193 11.56 15.47 2.46
N MET A 194 10.62 15.37 3.40
CA MET A 194 10.42 14.19 4.22
C MET A 194 9.63 13.12 3.46
N PRO A 195 10.11 11.86 3.37
CA PRO A 195 9.44 10.80 2.61
C PRO A 195 7.99 10.53 3.01
N TRP A 196 7.64 10.76 4.29
CA TRP A 196 6.27 10.58 4.78
C TRP A 196 5.27 11.57 4.19
N SER A 197 5.73 12.71 3.67
CA SER A 197 4.87 13.69 3.00
C SER A 197 4.53 13.30 1.56
N TRP A 198 5.34 12.46 0.91
CA TRP A 198 5.21 12.21 -0.53
C TRP A 198 3.92 11.49 -0.93
N PRO A 199 3.44 10.45 -0.20
CA PRO A 199 2.16 9.83 -0.54
C PRO A 199 0.97 10.79 -0.48
N ASP A 200 0.97 11.74 0.47
CA ASP A 200 -0.10 12.74 0.60
C ASP A 200 0.00 13.79 -0.51
N ARG A 201 1.22 14.23 -0.83
CA ARG A 201 1.47 15.11 -1.98
C ARG A 201 1.02 14.47 -3.29
N ALA A 202 1.18 13.16 -3.44
CA ALA A 202 0.70 12.44 -4.61
C ALA A 202 -0.83 12.37 -4.71
N VAL A 203 -1.55 12.58 -3.59
CA VAL A 203 -3.01 12.72 -3.57
C VAL A 203 -3.45 14.17 -3.81
N ARG A 204 -2.82 15.13 -3.12
CA ARG A 204 -3.37 16.49 -2.94
C ARG A 204 -2.68 17.59 -3.73
N SER A 205 -1.46 17.36 -4.23
CA SER A 205 -0.62 18.44 -4.79
C SER A 205 -0.38 18.29 -6.28
N ALA A 206 -0.16 19.43 -6.96
CA ALA A 206 0.19 19.47 -8.37
C ALA A 206 1.51 18.73 -8.69
N ASP A 207 2.37 18.52 -7.69
CA ASP A 207 3.68 17.86 -7.84
C ASP A 207 3.61 16.34 -7.67
N ALA A 208 2.44 15.73 -7.92
CA ALA A 208 2.20 14.31 -7.67
C ALA A 208 3.22 13.38 -8.39
N LEU A 209 3.62 13.73 -9.61
CA LEU A 209 4.63 12.99 -10.36
C LEU A 209 6.03 13.08 -9.73
N GLN A 210 6.40 14.25 -9.20
CA GLN A 210 7.68 14.43 -8.52
C GLN A 210 7.73 13.64 -7.21
N ALA A 211 6.63 13.65 -6.45
CA ALA A 211 6.49 12.85 -5.24
C ALA A 211 6.58 11.35 -5.52
N ALA A 212 5.87 10.87 -6.55
CA ALA A 212 5.93 9.48 -7.01
C ALA A 212 7.33 9.08 -7.50
N GLY A 213 8.00 9.94 -8.27
CA GLY A 213 9.37 9.73 -8.73
C GLY A 213 10.39 9.66 -7.59
N SER A 214 10.21 10.52 -6.58
CA SER A 214 11.06 10.52 -5.38
C SER A 214 10.87 9.25 -4.54
N GLY A 215 9.61 8.81 -4.38
CA GLY A 215 9.28 7.55 -3.73
C GLY A 215 9.83 6.33 -4.49
N LEU A 216 9.74 6.31 -5.81
CA LEU A 216 10.35 5.28 -6.66
C LEU A 216 11.87 5.20 -6.45
N ALA A 217 12.56 6.34 -6.55
CA ALA A 217 14.02 6.41 -6.41
C ALA A 217 14.47 5.94 -5.03
N LEU A 218 13.88 6.47 -3.96
CA LEU A 218 14.21 6.06 -2.60
C LEU A 218 13.79 4.60 -2.33
N GLY A 219 12.67 4.15 -2.89
CA GLY A 219 12.20 2.77 -2.78
C GLY A 219 13.19 1.77 -3.35
N VAL A 220 13.74 2.05 -4.53
CA VAL A 220 14.79 1.23 -5.14
C VAL A 220 16.04 1.19 -4.24
N LEU A 221 16.47 2.32 -3.70
CA LEU A 221 17.61 2.38 -2.78
C LEU A 221 17.37 1.52 -1.52
N VAL A 222 16.19 1.64 -0.90
CA VAL A 222 15.82 0.85 0.28
C VAL A 222 15.77 -0.65 -0.05
N LEU A 223 15.27 -1.04 -1.23
CA LEU A 223 15.30 -2.43 -1.68
C LEU A 223 16.71 -2.98 -1.86
N LEU A 224 17.61 -2.20 -2.45
CA LEU A 224 19.01 -2.58 -2.63
C LEU A 224 19.72 -2.77 -1.29
N ILE A 225 19.52 -1.83 -0.36
CA ILE A 225 20.05 -1.92 1.02
C ILE A 225 19.47 -3.13 1.74
N GLY A 226 18.15 -3.31 1.65
CA GLY A 226 17.45 -4.41 2.32
C GLY A 226 17.89 -5.78 1.82
N TYR A 227 18.08 -5.92 0.50
CA TYR A 227 18.63 -7.12 -0.10
C TYR A 227 20.09 -7.34 0.32
N ALA A 228 20.95 -6.32 0.26
CA ALA A 228 22.36 -6.44 0.64
C ALA A 228 22.53 -6.91 2.10
N HIS A 229 21.68 -6.41 3.00
CA HIS A 229 21.63 -6.86 4.38
C HIS A 229 21.16 -8.32 4.49
N PHE A 230 20.05 -8.68 3.82
CA PHE A 230 19.51 -10.05 3.86
C PHE A 230 20.47 -11.10 3.25
N ALA A 231 21.20 -10.72 2.21
CA ALA A 231 22.17 -11.59 1.56
C ALA A 231 23.33 -11.99 2.48
N ARG A 232 23.74 -11.09 3.38
CA ARG A 232 24.83 -11.31 4.35
C ARG A 232 24.38 -11.93 5.66
N LYS A 233 23.08 -11.90 5.97
CA LYS A 233 22.55 -12.39 7.24
C LYS A 233 22.50 -13.91 7.27
N ASP A 234 23.12 -14.53 8.27
CA ASP A 234 22.95 -15.96 8.52
C ASP A 234 21.54 -16.27 9.01
N VAL A 235 20.98 -17.36 8.48
CA VAL A 235 19.61 -17.77 8.80
C VAL A 235 19.70 -18.82 9.91
N SER A 236 19.65 -18.33 11.15
CA SER A 236 19.64 -19.11 12.38
C SER A 236 18.31 -19.80 12.65
#